data_AF-F4HE90-F1
#
_entry.id   AF-F4HE90-F1
#
_cell.length_a   1.000
_cell.length_b   1.000
_cell.length_c   1.000
_cell.angle_alpha   90.00
_cell.angle_beta   90.00
_cell.angle_gamma   90.00
#
_symmetry.space_group_name_H-M   'P 1'
#
loop_
_entity.id
_entity.type
_entity.pdbx_description
1 polymer ?
#
loop_
_entity_poly.entity_id
_entity_poly.type
_entity_poly.pdbx_seq_one_letter_code
_entity_poly.pdbx_strand_id
1 'polypeptide(L)'
;MNTRYPAIQIFFHWLSLIFIALTYLTVNLKGIGHSDGWRNLMMNCHFTLGILVFFTVIFRLILRHLYLKQIPEINPAPPTWQTKSAHYVHLSLYLIFIILPILGTLIVLNKGVALPFFGFPIIDGFNADKALSHTIKEIHETVANLGLAIIALHAAAALYHHYLLKDNTLIRMMPRKSKCATKKLDEQ
;
A
#
# COMPACT_ATOMS: atom_id res chain seq x y z
N MET A 1 0.79 19.39 -21.80
CA MET A 1 0.57 19.28 -20.34
C MET A 1 0.38 17.81 -19.99
N ASN A 2 1.13 17.26 -19.04
CA ASN A 2 0.94 15.87 -18.61
C ASN A 2 -0.42 15.74 -17.93
N THR A 3 -1.30 14.92 -18.48
CA THR A 3 -2.66 14.70 -17.96
C THR A 3 -2.73 13.56 -16.93
N ARG A 4 -1.57 12.99 -16.57
CA ARG A 4 -1.44 11.84 -15.66
C ARG A 4 -0.17 11.90 -14.84
N TYR A 5 -0.16 11.13 -13.76
CA TYR A 5 1.05 10.87 -13.01
C TYR A 5 2.09 10.11 -13.85
N PRO A 6 3.40 10.27 -13.55
CA PRO A 6 4.43 9.45 -14.16
C PRO A 6 4.12 7.95 -14.02
N ALA A 7 4.38 7.16 -15.07
CA ALA A 7 4.03 5.73 -15.11
C ALA A 7 4.60 4.94 -13.92
N ILE A 8 5.79 5.30 -13.44
CA ILE A 8 6.42 4.68 -12.27
C ILE A 8 5.62 4.93 -10.98
N GLN A 9 5.02 6.11 -10.80
CA GLN A 9 4.16 6.39 -9.64
C GLN A 9 2.85 5.60 -9.70
N ILE A 10 2.27 5.51 -10.89
CA ILE A 10 1.07 4.71 -11.14
C ILE A 10 1.38 3.24 -10.82
N PHE A 11 2.47 2.70 -11.35
CA PHE A 11 2.90 1.33 -11.10
C PHE A 11 3.01 1.03 -9.60
N PHE A 12 3.78 1.83 -8.85
CA PHE A 12 3.95 1.61 -7.41
C PHE A 12 2.68 1.86 -6.60
N HIS A 13 1.76 2.71 -7.04
CA HIS A 13 0.46 2.88 -6.39
C HIS A 13 -0.38 1.59 -6.48
N TRP A 14 -0.56 1.03 -7.68
CA TRP A 14 -1.34 -0.20 -7.86
C TRP A 14 -0.63 -1.42 -7.28
N LEU A 15 0.70 -1.48 -7.39
CA LEU A 15 1.50 -2.53 -6.75
C LEU A 15 1.31 -2.53 -5.24
N SER A 16 1.29 -1.36 -4.61
CA SER A 16 1.03 -1.25 -3.17
C SER A 16 -0.35 -1.77 -2.81
N LEU A 17 -1.39 -1.43 -3.59
CA LEU A 17 -2.74 -1.93 -3.36
C LEU A 17 -2.79 -3.47 -3.45
N ILE A 18 -2.14 -4.05 -4.46
CA ILE A 18 -2.06 -5.52 -4.62
C ILE A 18 -1.36 -6.15 -3.42
N PHE A 19 -0.20 -5.64 -3.00
CA PHE A 19 0.51 -6.18 -1.86
C PHE A 19 -0.28 -6.03 -0.56
N ILE A 20 -0.96 -4.91 -0.33
CA ILE A 20 -1.83 -4.73 0.84
C ILE A 20 -2.97 -5.74 0.83
N ALA A 21 -3.66 -5.91 -0.30
CA ALA A 21 -4.76 -6.86 -0.43
C ALA A 21 -4.30 -8.30 -0.19
N LEU A 22 -3.16 -8.70 -0.76
CA LEU A 22 -2.59 -10.04 -0.53
C LEU A 22 -2.15 -10.22 0.93
N THR A 23 -1.53 -9.21 1.53
CA THR A 23 -1.12 -9.23 2.95
C THR A 23 -2.33 -9.46 3.86
N TYR A 24 -3.45 -8.77 3.61
CA TYR A 24 -4.67 -8.98 4.37
C TYR A 24 -5.30 -10.36 4.11
N LEU A 25 -5.30 -10.80 2.85
CA LEU A 25 -5.84 -12.09 2.44
C LEU A 25 -5.10 -13.25 3.16
N THR A 26 -3.77 -13.20 3.24
CA THR A 26 -2.99 -14.26 3.93
C THR A 26 -3.37 -14.46 5.39
N VAL A 27 -3.71 -13.40 6.14
CA VAL A 27 -4.14 -13.52 7.54
C VAL A 27 -5.50 -14.20 7.64
N ASN A 28 -6.42 -13.85 6.74
CA ASN A 28 -7.77 -14.43 6.72
C ASN A 28 -7.73 -15.89 6.25
N LEU A 29 -6.94 -16.21 5.23
CA LEU A 29 -6.80 -17.58 4.72
C LEU A 29 -6.06 -18.50 5.69
N LYS A 30 -5.22 -17.96 6.58
CA LYS A 30 -4.53 -18.75 7.62
C LYS A 30 -5.49 -19.57 8.47
N GLY A 31 -6.68 -19.04 8.74
CA GLY A 31 -7.70 -19.71 9.58
C GLY A 31 -8.45 -20.85 8.87
N ILE A 32 -8.37 -20.94 7.55
CA ILE A 32 -9.13 -21.93 6.75
C ILE A 32 -8.41 -23.29 6.71
N GLY A 33 -7.07 -23.29 6.66
CA GLY A 33 -6.30 -24.52 6.67
C GLY A 33 -5.94 -24.98 8.08
N HIS A 34 -6.08 -26.28 8.32
CA HIS A 34 -5.86 -26.89 9.64
C HIS A 34 -4.42 -27.40 9.84
N SER A 35 -3.59 -27.47 8.79
CA SER A 35 -2.22 -27.95 8.90
C SER A 35 -1.24 -26.84 9.32
N ASP A 36 -0.23 -27.22 10.10
CA ASP A 36 0.86 -26.30 10.50
C ASP A 36 1.62 -25.77 9.28
N GLY A 37 1.82 -26.61 8.25
CA GLY A 37 2.44 -26.21 7.00
C GLY A 37 1.67 -25.07 6.30
N TRP A 38 0.34 -25.14 6.24
CA TRP A 38 -0.48 -24.07 5.68
C TRP A 38 -0.38 -22.78 6.49
N ARG A 39 -0.49 -22.89 7.82
CA ARG A 39 -0.43 -21.73 8.73
C ARG A 39 0.92 -21.02 8.61
N ASN A 40 2.01 -21.78 8.55
CA ASN A 40 3.36 -21.26 8.36
C ASN A 40 3.55 -20.60 7.00
N LEU A 41 3.05 -21.23 5.92
CA LEU A 41 3.09 -20.63 4.58
C LEU A 41 2.36 -19.28 4.55
N MET A 42 1.12 -19.22 5.06
CA MET A 42 0.35 -17.98 5.09
C MET A 42 1.03 -16.89 5.92
N MET A 43 1.62 -17.24 7.07
CA MET A 43 2.37 -16.26 7.88
C MET A 43 3.65 -15.80 7.18
N ASN A 44 4.40 -16.68 6.53
CA ASN A 44 5.59 -16.29 5.76
C ASN A 44 5.23 -15.36 4.60
N CYS A 45 4.14 -15.65 3.89
CA CYS A 45 3.60 -14.76 2.86
C CYS A 45 3.18 -13.42 3.45
N HIS A 46 2.48 -13.40 4.59
CA HIS A 46 2.07 -12.18 5.29
C HIS A 46 3.27 -11.28 5.62
N PHE A 47 4.32 -11.83 6.24
CA PHE A 47 5.53 -11.06 6.57
C PHE A 47 6.24 -10.55 5.33
N THR A 48 6.44 -11.41 4.33
CA THR A 48 7.13 -11.04 3.09
C THR A 48 6.36 -9.92 2.36
N LEU A 49 5.04 -10.06 2.20
CA LEU A 49 4.21 -9.04 1.56
C LEU A 49 4.15 -7.76 2.40
N GLY A 50 4.08 -7.85 3.72
CA GLY A 50 4.12 -6.68 4.62
C GLY A 50 5.42 -5.88 4.49
N ILE A 51 6.56 -6.56 4.39
CA ILE A 51 7.86 -5.93 4.11
C ILE A 51 7.86 -5.30 2.70
N LEU A 52 7.29 -5.98 1.70
CA LEU A 52 7.17 -5.40 0.36
C LEU A 52 6.27 -4.15 0.34
N VAL A 53 5.16 -4.14 1.09
CA VAL A 53 4.32 -2.94 1.27
C VAL A 53 5.13 -1.78 1.86
N PHE A 54 5.95 -2.04 2.87
CA PHE A 54 6.84 -1.02 3.44
C PHE A 54 7.70 -0.38 2.35
N PHE A 55 8.41 -1.19 1.58
CA PHE A 55 9.28 -0.69 0.52
C PHE A 55 8.51 0.03 -0.59
N THR A 56 7.36 -0.49 -1.04
CA THR A 56 6.58 0.20 -2.08
C THR A 56 6.10 1.56 -1.59
N VAL A 57 5.71 1.70 -0.31
CA VAL A 57 5.29 2.98 0.28
C VAL A 57 6.46 3.96 0.39
N ILE A 58 7.65 3.50 0.81
CA ILE A 58 8.87 4.32 0.83
C ILE A 58 9.23 4.80 -0.58
N PHE A 59 9.22 3.90 -1.58
CA PHE A 59 9.45 4.28 -2.97
C PHE A 59 8.40 5.27 -3.47
N ARG A 60 7.12 5.11 -3.11
CA ARG A 60 6.09 6.08 -3.45
C ARG A 60 6.37 7.47 -2.87
N LEU A 61 6.85 7.57 -1.64
CA LEU A 61 7.23 8.86 -1.04
C LEU A 61 8.41 9.51 -1.77
N ILE A 62 9.45 8.73 -2.06
CA ILE A 62 10.62 9.20 -2.82
C ILE A 62 10.18 9.67 -4.21
N LEU A 63 9.43 8.86 -4.94
CA LEU A 63 8.94 9.21 -6.27
C LEU A 63 8.00 10.42 -6.24
N ARG A 64 7.14 10.54 -5.22
CA ARG A 64 6.31 11.73 -5.06
C ARG A 64 7.18 12.98 -4.94
N HIS A 65 8.27 12.93 -4.18
CA HIS A 65 9.20 14.05 -4.00
C HIS A 65 9.98 14.37 -5.29
N LEU A 66 10.53 13.35 -5.96
CA LEU A 66 11.32 13.52 -7.19
C LEU A 66 10.51 14.11 -8.35
N TYR A 67 9.21 13.79 -8.43
CA TYR A 67 8.35 14.18 -9.55
C TYR A 67 7.28 15.21 -9.14
N LEU A 68 7.49 15.98 -8.08
CA LEU A 68 6.54 16.99 -7.59
C LEU A 68 6.03 17.93 -8.69
N LYS A 69 6.94 18.38 -9.58
CA LYS A 69 6.63 19.29 -10.69
C LYS A 69 5.81 18.66 -11.82
N GLN A 70 5.68 17.33 -11.83
CA GLN A 70 4.97 16.58 -12.87
C GLN A 70 3.60 16.08 -12.38
N ILE A 71 3.16 16.50 -11.19
CA ILE A 71 1.86 16.12 -10.66
C ILE A 71 0.77 16.84 -11.48
N PRO A 72 -0.10 16.09 -12.19
CA PRO A 72 -1.17 16.69 -12.99
C PRO A 72 -2.21 17.37 -12.09
N GLU A 73 -2.76 18.50 -12.52
CA GLU A 73 -3.83 19.20 -11.80
C GLU A 73 -5.17 18.44 -11.85
N ILE A 74 -6.01 18.67 -10.84
CA ILE A 74 -7.38 18.15 -10.80
C ILE A 74 -8.26 19.09 -11.62
N ASN A 75 -9.00 18.55 -12.59
CA ASN A 75 -9.92 19.30 -13.42
C ASN A 75 -11.31 18.65 -13.41
N PRO A 76 -12.38 19.41 -13.09
CA PRO A 76 -12.38 20.79 -12.59
C PRO A 76 -11.69 20.94 -11.22
N ALA A 77 -11.23 22.16 -10.89
CA ALA A 77 -10.50 22.41 -9.65
C ALA A 77 -11.42 22.22 -8.42
N PRO A 78 -11.05 21.34 -7.47
CA PRO A 78 -11.85 21.08 -6.28
C PRO A 78 -11.77 22.26 -5.29
N PRO A 79 -12.78 22.43 -4.42
CA PRO A 79 -12.71 23.40 -3.34
C PRO A 79 -11.56 23.06 -2.38
N THR A 80 -11.00 24.09 -1.75
CA THR A 80 -9.77 23.98 -0.93
C THR A 80 -9.89 22.99 0.23
N TRP A 81 -11.10 22.82 0.80
CA TRP A 81 -11.34 21.84 1.87
C TRP A 81 -11.19 20.40 1.38
N GLN A 82 -11.60 20.06 0.15
CA GLN A 82 -11.41 18.72 -0.42
C GLN A 82 -9.94 18.42 -0.63
N THR A 83 -9.17 19.40 -1.13
CA THR A 83 -7.72 19.26 -1.31
C THR A 83 -7.01 19.04 0.02
N LYS A 84 -7.36 19.80 1.06
CA LYS A 84 -6.80 19.63 2.41
C LYS A 84 -7.15 18.25 2.99
N SER A 85 -8.40 17.83 2.92
CA SER A 85 -8.83 16.51 3.39
C SER A 85 -8.13 15.37 2.65
N ALA A 86 -7.98 15.47 1.33
CA ALA A 86 -7.22 14.50 0.54
C ALA A 86 -5.75 14.44 0.99
N HIS A 87 -5.13 15.57 1.34
CA HIS A 87 -3.77 15.58 1.90
C HIS A 87 -3.69 14.82 3.22
N TYR A 88 -4.62 15.02 4.14
CA TYR A 88 -4.66 14.29 5.41
C TYR A 88 -4.86 12.79 5.21
N VAL A 89 -5.81 12.38 4.35
CA VAL A 89 -6.01 10.96 4.02
C VAL A 89 -4.73 10.34 3.46
N HIS A 90 -4.06 11.01 2.53
CA HIS A 90 -2.79 10.52 1.99
C HIS A 90 -1.71 10.41 3.07
N LEU A 91 -1.58 11.43 3.94
CA LEU A 91 -0.63 11.41 5.05
C LEU A 91 -0.90 10.25 6.00
N SER A 92 -2.15 10.05 6.41
CA SER A 92 -2.56 8.93 7.26
C SER A 92 -2.22 7.58 6.62
N LEU A 93 -2.52 7.40 5.33
CA LEU A 93 -2.15 6.17 4.61
C LEU A 93 -0.63 5.94 4.58
N TYR A 94 0.16 6.99 4.32
CA TYR A 94 1.62 6.87 4.35
C TYR A 94 2.12 6.44 5.74
N LEU A 95 1.65 7.09 6.80
CA LEU A 95 2.07 6.79 8.18
C LEU A 95 1.66 5.38 8.58
N ILE A 96 0.40 5.00 8.35
CA ILE A 96 -0.13 3.68 8.71
C ILE A 96 0.65 2.56 8.02
N PHE A 97 0.86 2.64 6.71
CA PHE A 97 1.54 1.57 5.97
C PHE A 97 3.07 1.56 6.14
N ILE A 98 3.65 2.57 6.78
CA ILE A 98 5.03 2.56 7.28
C ILE A 98 5.08 1.93 8.68
N ILE A 99 4.17 2.32 9.56
CA ILE A 99 4.13 1.87 10.95
C ILE A 99 3.75 0.39 11.05
N LEU A 100 2.81 -0.10 10.25
CA LEU A 100 2.32 -1.48 10.32
C LEU A 100 3.44 -2.53 10.16
N PRO A 101 4.31 -2.49 9.12
CA PRO A 101 5.41 -3.43 8.99
C PRO A 101 6.45 -3.33 10.11
N ILE A 102 6.67 -2.13 10.66
CA ILE A 102 7.54 -1.91 11.82
C ILE A 102 6.95 -2.62 13.05
N LEU A 103 5.68 -2.40 13.35
CA LEU A 103 4.98 -3.09 14.44
C LEU A 103 5.00 -4.62 14.22
N GLY A 104 4.74 -5.08 13.00
CA GLY A 104 4.79 -6.50 12.62
C GLY A 104 6.15 -7.13 12.91
N THR A 105 7.22 -6.42 12.58
CA THR A 105 8.60 -6.83 12.87
C THR A 105 8.83 -6.90 14.38
N LEU A 106 8.45 -5.87 15.13
CA LEU A 106 8.60 -5.84 16.59
C LEU A 106 7.86 -6.99 17.28
N ILE A 107 6.68 -7.40 16.79
CA ILE A 107 5.95 -8.56 17.34
C ILE A 107 6.80 -9.83 17.26
N VAL A 108 7.42 -10.10 16.11
CA VAL A 108 8.19 -11.32 15.87
C VAL A 108 9.49 -11.31 16.66
N LEU A 109 10.20 -10.19 16.64
CA LEU A 109 11.46 -10.04 17.37
C LEU A 109 11.26 -10.21 18.88
N ASN A 110 10.20 -9.63 19.45
CA ASN A 110 9.85 -9.79 20.87
C ASN A 110 9.27 -11.18 21.21
N LYS A 111 8.96 -12.02 20.22
CA LYS A 111 8.67 -13.45 20.46
C LYS A 111 9.92 -14.30 20.58
N GLY A 112 11.10 -13.73 20.32
CA GLY A 112 12.34 -14.51 20.18
C GLY A 112 12.38 -15.36 18.92
N VAL A 113 11.54 -15.04 17.91
CA VAL A 113 11.52 -15.74 16.62
C VAL A 113 12.22 -14.85 15.60
N ALA A 114 12.98 -15.46 14.69
CA ALA A 114 13.61 -14.71 13.61
C ALA A 114 12.55 -14.15 12.64
N LEU A 115 12.74 -12.92 12.18
CA LEU A 115 11.91 -12.31 11.14
C LEU A 115 12.10 -13.05 9.81
N PRO A 116 11.06 -13.68 9.24
CA PRO A 116 11.18 -14.36 7.96
C PRO A 116 11.00 -13.39 6.79
N PHE A 117 11.83 -13.53 5.76
CA PHE A 117 11.67 -12.88 4.47
C PHE A 117 11.89 -13.89 3.35
N PHE A 118 10.86 -14.13 2.53
CA PHE A 118 10.83 -15.24 1.57
C PHE A 118 11.15 -16.61 2.20
N GLY A 119 10.80 -16.81 3.47
CA GLY A 119 11.04 -18.05 4.22
C GLY A 119 12.44 -18.16 4.83
N PHE A 120 13.34 -17.21 4.57
CA PHE A 120 14.67 -17.15 5.18
C PHE A 120 14.67 -16.22 6.40
N PRO A 121 15.31 -16.58 7.52
CA PRO A 121 15.49 -15.68 8.65
C PRO A 121 16.44 -14.55 8.25
N ILE A 122 16.04 -13.29 8.47
CA ILE A 122 16.86 -12.12 8.13
C ILE A 122 17.30 -11.31 9.35
N ILE A 123 16.57 -11.40 10.46
CA ILE A 123 16.89 -10.72 11.72
C ILE A 123 16.48 -11.68 12.84
N ASP A 124 17.42 -12.03 13.71
CA ASP A 124 17.14 -12.88 14.87
C ASP A 124 16.30 -12.14 15.91
N GLY A 125 15.38 -12.86 16.53
CA GLY A 125 14.63 -12.34 17.66
C GLY A 125 15.52 -12.18 18.90
N PHE A 126 15.13 -11.29 19.80
CA PHE A 126 15.90 -10.98 21.02
C PHE A 126 14.97 -10.82 22.21
N ASN A 127 15.51 -11.05 23.43
CA ASN A 127 14.88 -10.78 24.73
C ASN A 127 13.36 -11.00 24.73
N ALA A 128 12.93 -12.25 24.56
CA ALA A 128 11.53 -12.59 24.34
C ALA A 128 10.62 -12.08 25.49
N ASP A 129 9.79 -11.09 25.19
CA ASP A 129 8.75 -10.55 26.05
C ASP A 129 7.39 -10.79 25.39
N LYS A 130 6.72 -11.85 25.87
CA LYS A 130 5.41 -12.27 25.35
C LYS A 130 4.32 -11.25 25.65
N ALA A 131 4.39 -10.55 26.79
CA ALA A 131 3.40 -9.55 27.17
C ALA A 131 3.52 -8.33 26.24
N LEU A 132 4.73 -7.83 26.03
CA LEU A 132 4.98 -6.76 25.08
C LEU A 132 4.59 -7.16 23.65
N SER A 133 4.96 -8.36 23.21
CA SER A 133 4.58 -8.86 21.88
C SER A 133 3.06 -8.92 21.70
N HIS A 134 2.30 -9.31 22.74
CA HIS A 134 0.84 -9.32 22.70
C HIS A 134 0.26 -7.91 22.56
N THR A 135 0.73 -6.95 23.37
CA THR A 135 0.31 -5.55 23.30
C THR A 135 0.59 -4.94 21.93
N ILE A 136 1.80 -5.14 21.38
CA ILE A 136 2.15 -4.64 20.04
C ILE A 136 1.27 -5.29 18.98
N LYS A 137 0.92 -6.57 19.14
CA LYS A 137 0.01 -7.27 18.23
C LYS A 137 -1.39 -6.66 18.23
N GLU A 138 -1.97 -6.36 19.38
CA GLU A 138 -3.27 -5.69 19.46
C GLU A 138 -3.25 -4.31 18.80
N ILE A 139 -2.18 -3.54 19.02
CA ILE A 139 -1.97 -2.25 18.34
C ILE A 139 -1.87 -2.45 16.83
N HIS A 140 -1.08 -3.42 16.36
CA HIS A 140 -0.92 -3.73 14.95
C HIS A 140 -2.27 -4.11 14.30
N GLU A 141 -3.06 -4.99 14.92
CA GLU A 141 -4.38 -5.39 14.42
C GLU A 141 -5.35 -4.19 14.38
N THR A 142 -5.34 -3.35 15.42
CA THR A 142 -6.16 -2.12 15.49
C THR A 142 -5.79 -1.14 14.38
N VAL A 143 -4.50 -0.87 14.20
CA VAL A 143 -3.99 0.03 13.15
C VAL A 143 -4.24 -0.56 11.76
N ALA A 144 -4.19 -1.88 11.59
CA ALA A 144 -4.48 -2.55 10.32
C ALA A 144 -5.95 -2.38 9.92
N ASN A 145 -6.87 -2.59 10.87
CA ASN A 145 -8.30 -2.37 10.66
C ASN A 145 -8.63 -0.91 10.35
N LEU A 146 -8.01 0.04 11.06
CA LEU A 146 -8.11 1.47 10.75
C LEU A 146 -7.58 1.78 9.34
N GLY A 147 -6.44 1.20 8.96
CA GLY A 147 -5.86 1.32 7.63
C GLY A 147 -6.80 0.86 6.52
N LEU A 148 -7.50 -0.27 6.71
CA LEU A 148 -8.50 -0.76 5.77
C LEU A 148 -9.70 0.19 5.66
N ALA A 149 -10.20 0.73 6.77
CA ALA A 149 -11.28 1.71 6.76
C ALA A 149 -10.88 2.97 5.96
N ILE A 150 -9.65 3.45 6.14
CA ILE A 150 -9.14 4.62 5.40
C ILE A 150 -8.91 4.29 3.92
N ILE A 151 -8.46 3.09 3.57
CA ILE A 151 -8.39 2.64 2.16
C ILE A 151 -9.78 2.65 1.54
N ALA A 152 -10.78 2.09 2.23
CA ALA A 152 -12.15 2.05 1.73
C ALA A 152 -12.69 3.47 1.51
N LEU A 153 -12.46 4.40 2.46
CA LEU A 153 -12.80 5.81 2.31
C LEU A 153 -12.07 6.46 1.13
N HIS A 154 -10.77 6.21 0.98
CA HIS A 154 -9.96 6.72 -0.13
C HIS A 154 -10.47 6.24 -1.49
N ALA A 155 -10.77 4.95 -1.62
CA ALA A 155 -11.33 4.36 -2.82
C ALA A 155 -12.74 4.90 -3.11
N ALA A 156 -13.60 4.98 -2.10
CA ALA A 156 -14.94 5.53 -2.22
C ALA A 156 -14.91 6.99 -2.69
N ALA A 157 -14.00 7.81 -2.13
CA ALA A 157 -13.78 9.18 -2.58
C ALA A 157 -13.34 9.22 -4.05
N ALA A 158 -12.38 8.39 -4.47
CA ALA A 158 -11.94 8.35 -5.86
C ALA A 158 -13.08 7.96 -6.83
N LEU A 159 -13.93 7.01 -6.44
CA LEU A 159 -15.11 6.62 -7.21
C LEU A 159 -16.18 7.72 -7.23
N TYR A 160 -16.42 8.39 -6.10
CA TYR A 160 -17.33 9.53 -6.01
C TYR A 160 -16.89 10.68 -6.94
N HIS A 161 -15.60 11.02 -6.90
CA HIS A 161 -15.00 12.01 -7.79
C HIS A 161 -15.13 11.61 -9.27
N HIS A 162 -14.94 10.33 -9.58
CA HIS A 162 -15.02 9.84 -10.96
C HIS A 162 -16.45 9.77 -11.51
N TYR A 163 -17.40 9.23 -10.75
CA TYR A 163 -18.75 8.96 -11.24
C TYR A 163 -19.74 10.09 -10.98
N LEU A 164 -19.67 10.75 -9.82
CA LEU A 164 -20.62 11.81 -9.46
C LEU A 164 -20.08 13.19 -9.84
N LEU A 165 -18.85 13.53 -9.44
CA LEU A 165 -18.25 14.83 -9.77
C LEU A 165 -17.67 14.89 -11.19
N LYS A 166 -17.48 13.71 -11.82
CA LYS A 166 -16.97 13.55 -13.20
C LYS A 166 -15.65 14.28 -13.43
N ASP A 167 -14.79 14.32 -12.42
CA ASP A 167 -13.46 14.91 -12.53
C ASP A 167 -12.40 13.90 -13.00
N ASN A 168 -11.19 14.38 -13.22
CA ASN A 168 -10.07 13.55 -13.65
C ASN A 168 -9.28 12.89 -12.50
N THR A 169 -9.78 12.84 -11.26
CA THR A 169 -9.05 12.39 -10.08
C THR A 169 -8.57 10.95 -10.20
N LEU A 170 -9.48 10.01 -10.46
CA LEU A 170 -9.11 8.60 -10.65
C LEU A 170 -8.30 8.40 -11.93
N ILE A 171 -8.70 9.04 -13.03
CA ILE A 171 -8.12 8.86 -14.38
C ILE A 171 -6.63 9.21 -14.42
N ARG A 172 -6.19 10.18 -13.60
CA ARG A 172 -4.78 10.58 -13.48
C ARG A 172 -3.89 9.47 -12.92
N MET A 173 -4.46 8.53 -12.15
CA MET A 173 -3.76 7.41 -11.53
C MET A 173 -4.01 6.07 -12.24
N MET A 174 -4.81 6.02 -13.30
CA MET A 174 -5.09 4.77 -14.02
C MET A 174 -3.93 4.35 -14.94
N PRO A 175 -3.57 3.05 -14.98
CA PRO A 175 -2.63 2.52 -15.95
C PRO A 175 -3.32 2.46 -17.31
N ARG A 176 -2.96 3.35 -18.25
CA ARG A 176 -3.39 3.23 -19.65
C ARG A 176 -2.20 2.74 -20.46
N LYS A 177 -2.43 1.78 -21.37
CA LYS A 177 -1.48 1.47 -22.44
C LYS A 177 -1.21 2.76 -23.21
N SER A 178 0.02 3.26 -23.18
CA SER A 178 0.51 4.11 -24.26
C SER A 178 0.27 3.33 -25.53
N LYS A 179 -0.59 3.83 -26.44
CA LYS A 179 -0.46 3.39 -27.82
C LYS A 179 0.95 3.84 -28.20
N CYS A 180 1.88 2.89 -28.26
CA CYS A 180 3.14 3.11 -28.95
C CYS A 180 2.72 3.64 -30.32
N ALA A 181 3.02 4.91 -30.59
CA ALA A 181 2.82 5.48 -31.90
C ALA A 181 3.85 4.82 -32.82
N THR A 182 3.58 3.58 -33.22
CA THR A 182 4.25 2.95 -34.34
C THR A 182 3.70 3.63 -35.58
N LYS A 183 4.32 4.78 -35.87
CA LYS A 183 4.61 5.31 -37.20
C LYS A 183 4.21 4.33 -38.31
N LYS A 184 3.03 4.49 -38.90
CA LYS A 184 2.83 4.16 -40.31
C LYS A 184 3.19 5.40 -41.11
N LEU A 185 4.48 5.48 -41.45
CA LEU A 185 4.91 6.07 -42.72
C LEU A 185 4.63 5.00 -43.77
N ASP A 186 3.36 4.83 -44.13
CA ASP A 186 2.93 4.06 -45.29
C ASP A 186 1.70 4.79 -45.81
N GLU A 187 1.95 5.78 -46.66
CA GLU A 187 1.10 6.26 -47.75
C GLU A 187 1.84 7.46 -48.38
N GLN A 188 2.91 7.09 -49.10
CA GLN A 188 3.23 7.74 -50.39
C GLN A 188 2.27 7.18 -51.45
#